data_AF-D3V6Z7-F1
#
_entry.id   AF-D3V6Z7-F1
#
_cell.length_a   1.000
_cell.length_b   1.000
_cell.length_c   1.000
_cell.angle_alpha   90.00
_cell.angle_beta   90.00
_cell.angle_gamma   90.00
#
_symmetry.space_group_name_H-M   'P 1'
#
loop_
_entity.id
_entity.type
_entity.pdbx_description
1 polymer ?
#
loop_
_entity_poly.entity_id
_entity_poly.type
_entity_poly.pdbx_seq_one_letter_code
_entity_poly.pdbx_strand_id
1 'polypeptide(L)' 'MIVMESSILKYMNIKNTNDAKTLFLYYKNICKKFNGEFTLLWHNSELYNNKMREIYLALLTE' A
#
# COMPACT_ATOMS: atom_id res chain seq x y z
N MET A 1 11.82 -3.93 -0.76
CA MET A 1 11.30 -2.55 -0.88
C MET A 1 10.46 -2.23 0.33
N ILE A 2 10.63 -1.05 0.93
CA ILE A 2 9.83 -0.60 2.07
C ILE A 2 8.90 0.51 1.54
N VAL A 3 7.59 0.38 1.77
CA VAL A 3 6.59 1.37 1.33
C VAL A 3 5.70 1.73 2.51
N MET A 4 5.43 3.02 2.67
CA MET A 4 4.48 3.55 3.65
C MET A 4 3.24 4.08 2.94
N GLU A 5 2.07 4.04 3.60
CA GLU A 5 0.84 4.52 2.97
C GLU A 5 0.88 6.01 2.62
N SER A 6 1.53 6.80 3.48
CA SER A 6 1.78 8.23 3.27
C SER A 6 2.64 8.53 2.05
N SER A 7 3.58 7.64 1.68
CA SER A 7 4.40 7.81 0.48
C SER A 7 3.54 7.86 -0.78
N ILE A 8 2.55 6.98 -0.90
CA ILE A 8 1.66 6.95 -2.06
C ILE A 8 0.56 8.02 -1.95
N LEU A 9 -0.09 8.11 -0.80
CA LEU A 9 -1.31 8.94 -0.67
C LEU A 9 -1.00 10.42 -0.45
N LYS A 10 0.06 10.73 0.32
CA LYS A 10 0.42 12.11 0.71
C LYS A 10 1.54 12.64 -0.18
N TYR A 11 2.69 11.94 -0.25
CA TYR A 11 3.85 12.42 -1.01
C TYR A 11 3.67 12.34 -2.53
N MET A 12 3.18 11.21 -3.05
CA MET A 12 2.83 11.08 -4.48
C MET A 12 1.45 11.67 -4.81
N ASN A 13 0.73 12.20 -3.80
CA ASN A 13 -0.55 12.89 -3.93
C ASN A 13 -1.62 12.07 -4.69
N ILE A 14 -1.62 10.74 -4.53
CA ILE A 14 -2.65 9.87 -5.11
C ILE A 14 -3.90 9.94 -4.21
N LYS A 15 -4.91 10.67 -4.66
CA LYS A 15 -6.15 10.89 -3.88
C LYS A 15 -7.18 9.78 -4.04
N ASN A 16 -7.13 9.04 -5.14
CA ASN A 16 -8.04 7.94 -5.39
C ASN A 16 -7.53 6.67 -4.73
N THR A 17 -8.33 6.07 -3.85
CA THR A 17 -7.98 4.88 -3.07
C THR A 17 -7.80 3.63 -3.92
N ASN A 18 -8.51 3.51 -5.06
CA ASN A 18 -8.35 2.39 -5.99
C ASN A 18 -7.04 2.50 -6.77
N ASP A 19 -6.66 3.71 -7.18
CA ASP A 19 -5.39 3.96 -7.86
C ASP A 19 -4.22 3.69 -6.90
N ALA A 20 -4.34 4.16 -5.65
CA ALA A 20 -3.37 3.87 -4.60
C ALA A 20 -3.23 2.36 -4.36
N LYS A 21 -4.35 1.63 -4.20
CA LYS A 21 -4.36 0.17 -4.06
C LYS A 21 -3.65 -0.53 -5.22
N THR A 22 -3.95 -0.11 -6.45
CA THR A 22 -3.32 -0.66 -7.67
C THR A 22 -1.82 -0.43 -7.65
N LEU A 23 -1.36 0.74 -7.22
CA LEU A 23 0.05 1.06 -7.14
C LEU A 23 0.79 0.27 -6.05
N PHE A 24 0.20 0.07 -4.87
CA PHE A 24 0.79 -0.82 -3.85
C PHE A 24 0.94 -2.26 -4.36
N LEU A 25 -0.11 -2.80 -4.99
CA LEU A 25 -0.10 -4.15 -5.54
C LEU A 25 0.94 -4.28 -6.66
N TYR A 26 1.08 -3.26 -7.50
CA TYR A 26 2.13 -3.19 -8.50
C TYR A 26 3.52 -3.32 -7.86
N TYR A 27 3.84 -2.52 -6.85
CA TYR A 27 5.15 -2.59 -6.18
C TYR A 27 5.37 -3.94 -5.47
N LYS A 28 4.36 -4.48 -4.79
CA LYS A 28 4.41 -5.82 -4.17
C LYS A 28 4.73 -6.90 -5.20
N ASN A 29 4.04 -6.87 -6.35
CA ASN A 29 4.23 -7.84 -7.42
C ASN A 29 5.60 -7.71 -8.10
N ILE A 30 6.12 -6.48 -8.26
CA ILE A 30 7.48 -6.26 -8.78
C ILE A 30 8.52 -6.87 -7.84
N CYS A 31 8.41 -6.67 -6.51
CA CYS A 31 9.32 -7.32 -5.57
C CYS A 31 9.24 -8.85 -5.68
N LYS A 32 8.03 -9.41 -5.68
CA LYS A 32 7.81 -10.86 -5.81
C LYS A 32 8.42 -11.43 -7.11
N LYS A 33 8.29 -10.72 -8.24
CA LYS A 33 8.84 -11.13 -9.55
C LYS A 33 10.35 -11.38 -9.53
N PHE A 34 11.09 -10.65 -8.69
CA PHE A 34 12.54 -10.75 -8.61
C PHE A 34 13.01 -11.43 -7.31
N ASN A 35 12.15 -12.25 -6.68
CA ASN A 35 12.40 -12.90 -5.39
C ASN A 35 12.83 -11.90 -4.29
N GLY A 36 12.38 -10.65 -4.39
CA GLY A 36 12.62 -9.62 -3.40
C GLY A 36 11.49 -9.52 -2.38
N GLU A 37 11.79 -8.89 -1.25
CA GLU A 37 10.81 -8.68 -0.18
C GLU A 37 10.07 -7.36 -0.34
N PHE A 38 8.78 -7.36 0.03
CA PHE A 38 7.95 -6.16 0.14
C PHE A 38 7.55 -5.97 1.60
N THR A 39 7.96 -4.84 2.18
CA THR A 39 7.64 -4.48 3.56
C THR A 39 6.68 -3.30 3.56
N LEU A 40 5.49 -3.51 4.13
CA LEU A 40 4.48 -2.47 4.31
C LEU A 40 4.64 -1.81 5.68
N LEU A 41 4.79 -0.49 5.70
CA LEU A 41 4.63 0.34 6.89
C LEU A 41 3.25 1.01 6.85
N TRP A 42 2.59 1.08 8.00
CA TRP A 42 1.24 1.63 8.08
C TRP A 42 1.05 2.42 9.36
N HIS A 43 0.50 3.64 9.26
CA HIS A 43 0.07 4.38 10.45
C HIS A 43 -1.22 3.80 11.03
N ASN A 44 -1.19 3.34 12.29
CA ASN A 44 -2.38 2.83 13.00
C ASN A 44 -3.52 3.87 13.04
N SER A 45 -3.17 5.15 13.10
CA SER A 45 -4.12 6.28 13.06
C SER A 45 -4.88 6.40 11.74
N GLU A 46 -4.54 5.66 10.69
CA GLU A 46 -5.28 5.66 9.42
C GLU A 46 -6.31 4.51 9.37
N LEU A 47 -6.23 3.52 10.26
CA LEU A 47 -7.12 2.34 10.28
C LEU A 47 -8.56 2.65 10.72
N TYR A 48 -8.83 3.84 11.28
CA TYR A 48 -10.19 4.30 11.56
C TYR A 48 -11.00 4.53 10.25
N ASN A 49 -10.33 4.83 9.15
CA ASN A 49 -10.96 5.07 7.86
C ASN A 49 -11.17 3.74 7.12
N ASN A 50 -12.43 3.43 6.82
CA ASN A 50 -12.81 2.17 6.17
C ASN A 50 -12.09 1.95 4.84
N LYS A 51 -11.95 2.98 4.00
CA LYS A 51 -11.25 2.86 2.71
C LYS A 51 -9.77 2.54 2.88
N MET A 52 -9.14 3.14 3.89
CA MET A 52 -7.75 2.87 4.24
C MET A 52 -7.58 1.45 4.76
N ARG A 53 -8.50 0.99 5.61
CA ARG A 53 -8.53 -0.39 6.12
C ARG A 53 -8.69 -1.42 4.98
N GLU A 54 -9.52 -1.13 3.99
CA GLU A 54 -9.69 -1.99 2.81
C GLU A 54 -8.39 -2.14 2.00
N ILE A 55 -7.64 -1.05 1.82
CA ILE A 55 -6.32 -1.10 1.17
C ILE A 55 -5.37 -1.95 2.00
N TYR A 56 -5.27 -1.69 3.30
CA TYR A 56 -4.40 -2.44 4.22
C TYR A 56 -4.68 -3.95 4.16
N LEU A 57 -5.94 -4.36 4.28
CA LEU A 57 -6.33 -5.77 4.22
C LEU A 57 -5.98 -6.42 2.88
N ALA A 58 -6.17 -5.70 1.77
CA ALA A 58 -5.82 -6.22 0.44
C ALA A 58 -4.31 -6.43 0.23
N LEU A 59 -3.46 -5.77 1.01
CA LEU A 59 -2.01 -5.93 0.93
C LEU A 59 -1.46 -7.03 1.84
N LEU A 60 -2.22 -7.40 2.89
CA LEU A 60 -1.87 -8.52 3.78
C LEU A 60 -2.13 -9.88 3.13
N THR A 61 -3.10 -9.99 2.23
CA THR A 61 -3.39 -11.22 1.49
C THR A 61 -2.31 -11.50 0.44
N GLU A 62 -1.90 -12.77 0.28
CA GLU A 62 -0.80 -13.21 -0.61
C GLU A 62 -1.04 -12.99 -2.11
#